data_AF-A0A0R3RRN8-F1
#
_entry.id   AF-A0A0R3RRN8-F1
#
_cell.length_a   1.000
_cell.length_b   1.000
_cell.length_c   1.000
_cell.angle_alpha   90.00
_cell.angle_beta   90.00
_cell.angle_gamma   90.00
#
_symmetry.space_group_name_H-M   'P 1'
#
loop_
_entity.id
_entity.type
_entity.pdbx_description
1 polymer ?
#
loop_
_entity_poly.entity_id
_entity_poly.type
_entity_poly.pdbx_seq_one_letter_code
_entity_poly.pdbx_strand_id
1 'polypeptide(L)'
;MQLTTYRRLAGNFIHFHNDALWPKEMKNVMLECCAVIPNFVTEQEEASLLDEVNPHMKRMRYEKSHWDDAIHLYREREQLKWKKENETILNRMRKYSFKEGDKQLLFVHILDLHEDGVIKPHIDSVRYCGDVITGLSLLSDAVMRLRHKDQKDQLIVDLFLQRRSLYRMGEFSRYEFYHEVLGKTESRFMGKPVPRSRRISIVCRDLPRNIQQSKLHTTSNITEKRQLLQQSDTEQII
;
A
#
# COMPACT_ATOMS: atom_id res chain seq x y z
N MET A 1 -15.34 -31.98 -11.73
CA MET A 1 -16.70 -31.38 -11.66
C MET A 1 -16.99 -31.05 -10.19
N GLN A 2 -17.53 -29.87 -9.89
CA GLN A 2 -17.78 -29.28 -8.56
C GLN A 2 -16.62 -28.52 -7.88
N LEU A 3 -16.34 -27.31 -8.38
CA LEU A 3 -15.88 -26.16 -7.57
C LEU A 3 -16.59 -24.86 -8.02
N THR A 4 -17.69 -24.97 -8.75
CA THR A 4 -18.32 -23.90 -9.53
C THR A 4 -19.59 -23.30 -8.91
N THR A 5 -19.78 -23.32 -7.59
CA THR A 5 -21.02 -22.75 -7.01
C THR A 5 -20.90 -22.07 -5.65
N TYR A 6 -19.71 -21.56 -5.29
CA TYR A 6 -19.56 -20.63 -4.14
C TYR A 6 -18.95 -19.26 -4.52
N ARG A 7 -18.96 -18.87 -5.81
CA ARG A 7 -18.62 -17.51 -6.27
C ARG A 7 -19.88 -16.69 -6.58
N ARG A 8 -20.73 -16.41 -5.58
CA ARG A 8 -21.89 -15.52 -5.82
C ARG A 8 -22.16 -14.42 -4.80
N LEU A 9 -21.30 -14.19 -3.80
CA LEU A 9 -21.37 -12.98 -2.94
C LEU A 9 -19.98 -12.48 -2.47
N ALA A 10 -18.91 -12.68 -3.25
CA ALA A 10 -17.66 -11.96 -3.03
C ALA A 10 -17.76 -10.63 -3.78
N GLY A 11 -17.93 -9.52 -3.06
CA GLY A 11 -18.00 -8.18 -3.66
C GLY A 11 -16.75 -7.90 -4.48
N ASN A 12 -16.90 -7.45 -5.72
CA ASN A 12 -15.79 -6.94 -6.49
C ASN A 12 -15.38 -5.57 -5.90
N PHE A 13 -14.21 -5.50 -5.27
CA PHE A 13 -13.69 -4.28 -4.63
C PHE A 13 -12.87 -3.40 -5.59
N ILE A 14 -12.74 -3.80 -6.85
CA ILE A 14 -12.02 -3.07 -7.89
C ILE A 14 -12.99 -2.77 -9.03
N HIS A 15 -13.22 -1.49 -9.30
CA HIS A 15 -14.17 -1.04 -10.31
C HIS A 15 -13.47 -0.20 -11.38
N PHE A 16 -13.43 -0.73 -12.61
CA PHE A 16 -12.96 0.00 -13.77
C PHE A 16 -14.09 0.89 -14.30
N HIS A 17 -13.81 2.19 -14.42
CA HIS A 17 -14.67 3.13 -15.14
C HIS A 17 -14.38 3.07 -16.62
N ASN A 18 -15.33 3.54 -17.44
CA ASN A 18 -15.20 3.59 -18.91
C ASN A 18 -14.70 2.25 -19.47
N ASP A 19 -15.32 1.15 -19.05
CA ASP A 19 -14.81 -0.21 -19.24
C ASP A 19 -14.37 -0.51 -20.70
N ALA A 20 -15.09 0.03 -21.69
CA ALA A 20 -14.80 -0.13 -23.12
C ALA A 20 -13.50 0.54 -23.60
N LEU A 21 -12.96 1.52 -22.87
CA LEU A 21 -11.72 2.24 -23.23
C LEU A 21 -10.45 1.51 -22.79
N TRP A 22 -10.57 0.51 -21.92
CA TRP A 22 -9.41 -0.20 -21.37
C TRP A 22 -8.93 -1.31 -22.29
N PRO A 23 -7.64 -1.31 -22.69
CA PRO A 23 -7.01 -2.48 -23.28
C PRO A 23 -7.12 -3.68 -22.32
N LYS A 24 -7.47 -4.86 -22.86
CA LYS A 24 -7.71 -6.06 -22.05
C LYS A 24 -6.46 -6.48 -21.27
N GLU A 25 -5.30 -6.36 -21.90
CA GLU A 25 -3.99 -6.66 -21.32
C GLU A 25 -3.69 -5.74 -20.14
N MET A 26 -3.96 -4.44 -20.29
CA MET A 26 -3.76 -3.46 -19.22
C MET A 26 -4.69 -3.71 -18.03
N LYS A 27 -5.95 -4.10 -18.27
CA LYS A 27 -6.89 -4.52 -17.22
C LYS A 27 -6.36 -5.71 -16.43
N ASN A 28 -5.85 -6.73 -17.11
CA ASN A 28 -5.27 -7.91 -16.45
C ASN A 28 -4.08 -7.52 -15.58
N VAL A 29 -3.16 -6.69 -16.11
CA VAL A 29 -2.02 -6.16 -15.33
C VAL A 29 -2.50 -5.39 -14.11
N MET A 30 -3.52 -4.53 -14.23
CA MET A 30 -4.08 -3.80 -13.10
C MET A 30 -4.67 -4.73 -12.02
N LEU A 31 -5.32 -5.82 -12.42
CA LEU A 31 -5.86 -6.82 -11.50
C LEU A 31 -4.77 -7.65 -10.79
N GLU A 32 -3.58 -7.74 -11.37
CA GLU A 32 -2.40 -8.34 -10.71
C GLU A 32 -1.69 -7.33 -9.78
N CYS A 33 -1.65 -6.05 -10.19
CA CYS A 33 -0.99 -4.99 -9.45
C CYS A 33 -1.79 -4.51 -8.23
N CYS A 34 -3.11 -4.53 -8.31
CA CYS A 34 -4.01 -4.01 -7.28
C CYS A 34 -4.81 -5.12 -6.62
N ALA A 35 -4.92 -5.07 -5.29
CA ALA A 35 -5.76 -5.98 -4.53
C ALA A 35 -6.40 -5.27 -3.33
N VAL A 36 -7.61 -5.72 -2.96
CA VAL A 36 -8.26 -5.37 -1.69
C VAL A 36 -8.75 -6.66 -1.05
N ILE A 37 -8.35 -6.88 0.21
CA ILE A 37 -8.77 -8.03 1.02
C ILE A 37 -9.69 -7.51 2.12
N PRO A 38 -11.00 -7.79 2.08
CA PRO A 38 -11.91 -7.38 3.14
C PRO A 38 -11.64 -8.17 4.42
N ASN A 39 -11.91 -7.57 5.57
CA ASN A 39 -11.77 -8.21 6.89
C ASN A 39 -10.40 -8.89 7.09
N PHE A 40 -9.33 -8.25 6.61
CA PHE A 40 -7.95 -8.75 6.76
C PHE A 40 -7.51 -8.77 8.23
N VAL A 41 -8.04 -7.83 9.02
CA VAL A 41 -7.96 -7.86 10.48
C VAL A 41 -9.33 -8.09 11.10
N THR A 42 -9.32 -8.78 12.23
CA THR A 42 -10.49 -8.92 13.11
C THR A 42 -10.78 -7.61 13.85
N GLU A 43 -11.93 -7.54 14.52
CA GLU A 43 -12.27 -6.37 15.34
C GLU A 43 -11.34 -6.24 16.56
N GLN A 44 -10.89 -7.35 17.11
CA GLN A 44 -9.93 -7.40 18.21
C GLN A 44 -8.54 -6.90 17.77
N GLU A 45 -8.10 -7.32 16.58
CA GLU A 45 -6.85 -6.84 15.98
C GLU A 45 -6.91 -5.35 15.65
N GLU A 46 -8.02 -4.87 15.08
CA GLU A 46 -8.23 -3.43 14.87
C GLU A 46 -8.20 -2.65 16.20
N ALA A 47 -8.87 -3.15 17.24
CA ALA A 47 -8.87 -2.53 18.56
C ALA A 47 -7.45 -2.46 19.15
N SER A 48 -6.68 -3.56 19.07
CA SER A 48 -5.28 -3.61 19.54
C SER A 48 -4.38 -2.60 18.84
N LEU A 49 -4.51 -2.45 17.52
CA LEU A 49 -3.78 -1.44 16.74
C LEU A 49 -4.18 -0.02 17.15
N LEU A 50 -5.49 0.22 17.32
CA LEU A 50 -6.02 1.54 17.70
C LEU A 50 -5.63 1.93 19.13
N ASP A 51 -5.55 1.00 20.07
CA ASP A 51 -5.09 1.23 21.44
C ASP A 51 -3.62 1.65 21.48
N GLU A 52 -2.81 1.13 20.57
CA GLU A 52 -1.42 1.55 20.43
C GLU A 52 -1.28 2.89 19.69
N VAL A 53 -2.06 3.12 18.62
CA VAL A 53 -1.91 4.30 17.74
C VAL A 53 -2.56 5.56 18.31
N ASN A 54 -3.78 5.47 18.86
CA ASN A 54 -4.57 6.64 19.23
C ASN A 54 -3.93 7.55 20.30
N PRO A 55 -3.27 7.03 21.36
CA PRO A 55 -2.66 7.89 22.39
C PRO A 55 -1.66 8.89 21.81
N HIS A 56 -0.94 8.50 20.75
CA HIS A 56 -0.01 9.37 20.04
C HIS A 56 -0.74 10.33 19.11
N MET A 57 -1.65 9.81 18.29
CA MET A 57 -2.40 10.62 17.32
C MET A 57 -3.16 11.76 17.97
N LYS A 58 -3.88 11.49 19.08
CA LYS A 58 -4.70 12.49 19.79
C LYS A 58 -3.91 13.71 20.28
N ARG A 59 -2.59 13.60 20.45
CA ARG A 59 -1.72 14.70 20.88
C ARG A 59 -1.31 15.63 19.73
N MET A 60 -1.49 15.20 18.48
CA MET A 60 -1.15 15.97 17.29
C MET A 60 -2.38 16.69 16.74
N ARG A 61 -2.15 17.90 16.22
CA ARG A 61 -3.17 18.70 15.53
C ARG A 61 -3.31 18.21 14.09
N TYR A 62 -4.49 18.38 13.51
CA TYR A 62 -4.65 18.20 12.07
C TYR A 62 -3.96 19.34 11.31
N GLU A 63 -3.15 18.97 10.34
CA GLU A 63 -2.48 19.85 9.40
C GLU A 63 -3.39 20.14 8.22
N LYS A 64 -3.41 21.40 7.77
CA LYS A 64 -4.28 21.82 6.66
C LYS A 64 -3.70 21.46 5.29
N SER A 65 -2.38 21.40 5.16
CA SER A 65 -1.67 21.05 3.93
C SER A 65 -0.20 20.76 4.23
N HIS A 66 0.38 19.84 3.45
CA HIS A 66 1.82 19.57 3.41
C HIS A 66 2.53 20.45 2.36
N TRP A 67 3.87 20.46 2.29
CA TRP A 67 4.60 21.28 1.31
C TRP A 67 4.38 20.85 -0.15
N ASP A 68 4.02 19.59 -0.38
CA ASP A 68 3.68 19.03 -1.69
C ASP A 68 2.16 19.06 -1.97
N ASP A 69 1.37 19.60 -1.05
CA ASP A 69 -0.08 19.76 -1.13
C ASP A 69 -0.85 18.46 -1.44
N ALA A 70 -0.26 17.28 -1.16
CA ALA A 70 -0.87 15.99 -1.50
C ALA A 70 -1.97 15.57 -0.52
N ILE A 71 -1.90 16.01 0.74
CA ILE A 71 -2.83 15.59 1.80
C ILE A 71 -3.37 16.80 2.56
N HIS A 72 -4.68 16.81 2.82
CA HIS A 72 -5.39 17.84 3.56
C HIS A 72 -6.13 17.30 4.77
N LEU A 73 -6.13 18.08 5.87
CA LEU A 73 -6.79 17.77 7.14
C LEU A 73 -6.41 16.38 7.66
N TYR A 74 -5.11 16.22 7.87
CA TYR A 74 -4.51 14.97 8.30
C TYR A 74 -3.53 15.18 9.45
N ARG A 75 -3.15 14.11 10.11
CA ARG A 75 -1.97 14.06 10.98
C ARG A 75 -1.29 12.73 10.74
N GLU A 76 0.03 12.72 10.77
CA GLU A 76 0.79 11.53 10.46
C GLU A 76 1.97 11.34 11.39
N ARG A 77 2.47 10.11 11.42
CA ARG A 77 3.75 9.80 12.04
C ARG A 77 4.30 8.49 11.51
N GLU A 78 5.58 8.33 11.71
CA GLU A 78 6.29 7.09 11.49
C GLU A 78 6.46 6.32 12.81
N GLN A 79 6.32 5.00 12.76
CA GLN A 79 6.53 4.12 13.91
C GLN A 79 7.39 2.91 13.57
N LEU A 80 8.47 2.74 14.35
CA LEU A 80 9.39 1.60 14.21
C LEU A 80 9.04 0.44 15.16
N LYS A 81 8.77 0.74 16.43
CA LYS A 81 8.53 -0.27 17.46
C LYS A 81 7.02 -0.45 17.66
N TRP A 82 6.58 -1.70 17.64
CA TRP A 82 5.19 -2.09 17.86
C TRP A 82 5.06 -3.08 19.01
N LYS A 83 3.88 -3.15 19.63
CA LYS A 83 3.57 -4.26 20.56
C LYS A 83 3.66 -5.60 19.83
N LYS A 84 4.00 -6.67 20.55
CA LYS A 84 4.27 -8.00 19.97
C LYS A 84 3.07 -8.50 19.14
N GLU A 85 1.86 -8.35 19.67
CA GLU A 85 0.60 -8.69 19.02
C GLU A 85 0.39 -7.91 17.72
N ASN A 86 0.69 -6.61 17.70
CA ASN A 86 0.51 -5.76 16.51
C ASN A 86 1.61 -6.00 15.47
N GLU A 87 2.83 -6.33 15.90
CA GLU A 87 3.91 -6.76 15.00
C GLU A 87 3.53 -8.04 14.23
N THR A 88 2.76 -8.96 14.84
CA THR A 88 2.27 -10.13 14.10
C THR A 88 1.34 -9.76 12.95
N ILE A 89 0.50 -8.73 13.14
CA ILE A 89 -0.40 -8.21 12.10
C ILE A 89 0.42 -7.57 10.99
N LEU A 90 1.41 -6.73 11.33
CA LEU A 90 2.30 -6.10 10.35
C LEU A 90 3.06 -7.14 9.54
N ASN A 91 3.58 -8.19 10.19
CA ASN A 91 4.25 -9.28 9.49
C ASN A 91 3.31 -10.03 8.54
N ARG A 92 2.02 -10.19 8.91
CA ARG A 92 1.01 -10.76 8.02
C ARG A 92 0.74 -9.84 6.82
N MET A 93 0.63 -8.53 7.03
CA MET A 93 0.49 -7.54 5.94
C MET A 93 1.68 -7.64 4.97
N ARG A 94 2.89 -7.66 5.52
CA ARG A 94 4.13 -7.71 4.73
C ARG A 94 4.23 -8.99 3.91
N LYS A 95 3.96 -10.14 4.53
CA LYS A 95 3.99 -11.45 3.87
C LYS A 95 2.98 -11.55 2.71
N TYR A 96 1.84 -10.87 2.82
CA TYR A 96 0.85 -10.87 1.75
C TYR A 96 1.25 -9.98 0.57
N SER A 97 1.84 -8.82 0.85
CA SER A 97 1.99 -7.76 -0.15
C SER A 97 3.34 -7.73 -0.86
N PHE A 98 4.41 -8.14 -0.18
CA PHE A 98 5.79 -8.07 -0.68
C PHE A 98 6.32 -9.47 -1.04
N LYS A 99 7.23 -9.53 -2.02
CA LYS A 99 7.89 -10.79 -2.38
C LYS A 99 8.93 -11.18 -1.34
N GLU A 100 9.26 -12.46 -1.30
CA GLU A 100 10.34 -12.94 -0.46
C GLU A 100 11.67 -12.28 -0.86
N GLY A 101 12.35 -11.66 0.11
CA GLY A 101 13.60 -10.93 -0.12
C GLY A 101 13.43 -9.43 -0.41
N ASP A 102 12.20 -8.94 -0.65
CA ASP A 102 11.95 -7.51 -0.81
C ASP A 102 12.31 -6.78 0.49
N LYS A 103 13.20 -5.79 0.37
CA LYS A 103 13.60 -4.97 1.51
C LYS A 103 12.56 -3.90 1.73
N GLN A 104 12.15 -3.73 2.99
CA GLN A 104 11.07 -2.83 3.37
C GLN A 104 11.58 -1.64 4.17
N LEU A 105 10.83 -0.54 4.13
CA LEU A 105 11.04 0.55 5.08
C LEU A 105 10.76 0.02 6.50
N LEU A 106 11.71 0.28 7.41
CA LEU A 106 11.58 -0.16 8.79
C LEU A 106 10.49 0.62 9.54
N PHE A 107 10.37 1.91 9.23
CA PHE A 107 9.32 2.75 9.76
C PHE A 107 8.02 2.49 9.01
N VAL A 108 6.97 2.24 9.80
CA VAL A 108 5.61 2.07 9.31
C VAL A 108 4.90 3.41 9.39
N HIS A 109 4.37 3.85 8.26
CA HIS A 109 3.66 5.11 8.15
C HIS A 109 2.25 4.98 8.70
N ILE A 110 1.86 5.86 9.60
CA ILE A 110 0.50 5.92 10.13
C ILE A 110 -0.10 7.28 9.78
N LEU A 111 -1.17 7.25 8.99
CA LEU A 111 -1.89 8.43 8.54
C LEU A 111 -3.29 8.43 9.16
N ASP A 112 -3.64 9.50 9.88
CA ASP A 112 -4.97 9.73 10.46
C ASP A 112 -5.63 10.91 9.75
N LEU A 113 -6.69 10.62 9.02
CA LEU A 113 -7.39 11.53 8.13
C LEU A 113 -8.71 11.97 8.78
N HIS A 114 -8.97 13.28 8.81
CA HIS A 114 -10.24 13.84 9.28
C HIS A 114 -11.41 13.37 8.39
N GLU A 115 -12.66 13.51 8.87
CA GLU A 115 -13.84 13.17 8.04
C GLU A 115 -13.92 14.01 6.75
N ASP A 116 -13.44 15.25 6.81
CA ASP A 116 -13.32 16.18 5.67
C ASP A 116 -11.93 16.12 5.01
N GLY A 117 -11.06 15.23 5.48
CA GLY A 117 -9.71 15.07 4.95
C GLY A 117 -9.69 14.32 3.62
N VAL A 118 -8.78 14.74 2.74
CA VAL A 118 -8.61 14.19 1.40
C VAL A 118 -7.13 13.95 1.11
N ILE A 119 -6.88 12.94 0.29
CA ILE A 119 -5.58 12.73 -0.33
C ILE A 119 -5.79 13.04 -1.81
N LYS A 120 -5.15 14.10 -2.31
CA LYS A 120 -5.22 14.53 -3.72
C LYS A 120 -4.49 13.55 -4.64
N PRO A 121 -4.76 13.57 -5.96
CA PRO A 121 -4.05 12.75 -6.94
C PRO A 121 -2.54 12.96 -6.89
N HIS A 122 -1.78 11.93 -6.53
CA HIS A 122 -0.32 11.97 -6.50
C HIS A 122 0.30 10.61 -6.83
N ILE A 123 1.59 10.61 -7.16
CA ILE A 123 2.40 9.41 -7.33
C ILE A 123 3.51 9.48 -6.28
N ASP A 124 3.61 8.47 -5.41
CA ASP A 124 4.62 8.44 -4.34
C ASP A 124 6.03 8.62 -4.93
N SER A 125 6.88 9.38 -4.27
CA SER A 125 8.23 9.64 -4.75
C SER A 125 9.04 8.35 -4.87
N VAL A 126 9.59 8.11 -6.07
CA VAL A 126 10.48 6.96 -6.36
C VAL A 126 11.79 7.00 -5.56
N ARG A 127 12.11 8.15 -4.96
CA ARG A 127 13.28 8.31 -4.07
C ARG A 127 13.07 7.68 -2.69
N TYR A 128 11.82 7.50 -2.27
CA TYR A 128 11.48 7.07 -0.92
C TYR A 128 10.63 5.79 -0.89
N CYS A 129 9.94 5.44 -1.97
CA CYS A 129 9.08 4.26 -2.08
C CYS A 129 9.44 3.41 -3.30
N GLY A 130 9.61 2.11 -3.08
CA GLY A 130 9.85 1.10 -4.12
C GLY A 130 8.63 0.76 -4.95
N ASP A 131 8.48 -0.52 -5.29
CA ASP A 131 7.48 -1.07 -6.20
C ASP A 131 6.10 -1.25 -5.56
N VAL A 132 6.00 -1.40 -4.24
CA VAL A 132 4.76 -1.82 -3.58
C VAL A 132 4.41 -0.91 -2.40
N ILE A 133 3.15 -0.48 -2.40
CA ILE A 133 2.50 0.20 -1.28
C ILE A 133 1.37 -0.70 -0.79
N THR A 134 1.36 -1.00 0.50
CA THR A 134 0.25 -1.72 1.13
C THR A 134 -0.24 -0.99 2.36
N GLY A 135 -1.55 -0.88 2.50
CA GLY A 135 -2.15 -0.15 3.62
C GLY A 135 -3.32 -0.90 4.23
N LEU A 136 -3.35 -0.93 5.56
CA LEU A 136 -4.47 -1.41 6.35
C LEU A 136 -5.41 -0.24 6.63
N SER A 137 -6.69 -0.37 6.29
CA SER A 137 -7.72 0.66 6.50
C SER A 137 -8.46 0.42 7.82
N LEU A 138 -8.48 1.39 8.72
CA LEU A 138 -9.10 1.31 10.06
C LEU A 138 -10.15 2.41 10.26
N LEU A 139 -11.06 2.19 11.21
CA LEU A 139 -12.17 3.08 11.62
C LEU A 139 -13.30 3.25 10.61
N SER A 140 -13.01 3.61 9.36
CA SER A 140 -14.04 3.88 8.34
C SER A 140 -13.62 3.47 6.93
N ASP A 141 -14.64 3.26 6.10
CA ASP A 141 -14.49 2.94 4.69
C ASP A 141 -14.01 4.17 3.90
N ALA A 142 -13.35 3.92 2.77
CA ALA A 142 -13.01 4.96 1.80
C ALA A 142 -12.98 4.41 0.38
N VAL A 143 -12.91 5.31 -0.59
CA VAL A 143 -12.64 4.99 -1.99
C VAL A 143 -11.28 5.55 -2.36
N MET A 144 -10.38 4.67 -2.76
CA MET A 144 -9.12 5.06 -3.40
C MET A 144 -9.35 5.05 -4.91
N ARG A 145 -9.05 6.15 -5.58
CA ARG A 145 -9.15 6.25 -7.04
C ARG A 145 -7.77 6.29 -7.65
N LEU A 146 -7.58 5.53 -8.73
CA LEU A 146 -6.38 5.54 -9.54
C LEU A 146 -6.71 6.12 -10.92
N ARG A 147 -5.90 7.07 -11.40
CA ARG A 147 -6.05 7.70 -12.72
C ARG A 147 -4.76 7.59 -13.51
N HIS A 148 -4.81 7.06 -14.73
CA HIS A 148 -3.63 6.92 -15.57
C HIS A 148 -3.00 8.30 -15.82
N LYS A 149 -1.67 8.41 -15.70
CA LYS A 149 -0.99 9.69 -15.71
C LYS A 149 -1.18 10.50 -17.00
N ASP A 150 -1.31 9.81 -18.13
CA ASP A 150 -1.49 10.41 -19.46
C ASP A 150 -2.94 10.38 -19.97
N GLN A 151 -3.83 9.60 -19.34
CA GLN A 151 -5.21 9.37 -19.81
C GLN A 151 -6.21 9.49 -18.65
N LYS A 152 -6.08 10.58 -17.89
CA LYS A 152 -6.67 10.77 -16.54
C LYS A 152 -8.19 10.66 -16.47
N ASP A 153 -8.88 10.97 -17.56
CA ASP A 153 -10.35 10.97 -17.64
C ASP A 153 -10.91 9.70 -18.30
N GLN A 154 -10.04 8.90 -18.94
CA GLN A 154 -10.43 7.70 -19.67
C GLN A 154 -10.16 6.45 -18.84
N LEU A 155 -8.93 6.32 -18.33
CA LEU A 155 -8.46 5.14 -17.61
C LEU A 155 -8.47 5.40 -16.10
N ILE A 156 -9.62 5.12 -15.48
CA ILE A 156 -9.86 5.31 -14.05
C ILE A 156 -10.29 3.99 -13.42
N VAL A 157 -9.69 3.63 -12.28
CA VAL A 157 -10.11 2.48 -11.49
C VAL A 157 -10.27 2.89 -10.01
N ASP A 158 -11.36 2.47 -9.40
CA ASP A 158 -11.63 2.68 -7.97
C ASP A 158 -11.41 1.39 -7.19
N LEU A 159 -10.78 1.52 -6.02
CA LEU A 159 -10.64 0.48 -5.01
C LEU A 159 -11.52 0.83 -3.81
N PHE A 160 -12.41 -0.09 -3.41
CA PHE A 160 -13.24 0.09 -2.23
C PHE A 160 -12.50 -0.36 -0.97
N LEU A 161 -11.96 0.60 -0.23
CA LEU A 161 -11.15 0.38 0.96
C LEU A 161 -12.03 0.30 2.20
N GLN A 162 -12.62 -0.87 2.43
CA GLN A 162 -13.45 -1.09 3.61
C GLN A 162 -12.63 -1.00 4.91
N ARG A 163 -13.28 -0.63 6.01
CA ARG A 163 -12.74 -0.78 7.35
C ARG A 163 -12.28 -2.22 7.56
N ARG A 164 -11.11 -2.38 8.18
CA ARG A 164 -10.36 -3.63 8.39
C ARG A 164 -9.85 -4.31 7.12
N SER A 165 -9.88 -3.65 5.96
CA SER A 165 -9.31 -4.21 4.72
C SER A 165 -7.84 -3.89 4.57
N LEU A 166 -7.10 -4.82 3.94
CA LEU A 166 -5.76 -4.57 3.42
C LEU A 166 -5.87 -4.24 1.94
N TYR A 167 -5.25 -3.16 1.50
CA TYR A 167 -5.03 -2.92 0.08
C TYR A 167 -3.56 -3.08 -0.31
N ARG A 168 -3.34 -3.43 -1.56
CA ARG A 168 -2.04 -3.44 -2.24
C ARG A 168 -2.17 -2.64 -3.53
N MET A 169 -1.21 -1.76 -3.77
CA MET A 169 -0.97 -1.09 -5.05
C MET A 169 0.51 -1.28 -5.37
N GLY A 170 0.80 -1.94 -6.49
CA GLY A 170 2.19 -2.24 -6.86
C GLY A 170 2.50 -2.08 -8.34
N GLU A 171 3.79 -2.09 -8.64
CA GLU A 171 4.36 -2.18 -9.98
C GLU A 171 3.71 -1.16 -10.93
N PHE A 172 3.08 -1.61 -12.02
CA PHE A 172 2.49 -0.74 -13.05
C PHE A 172 1.52 0.29 -12.45
N SER A 173 0.63 -0.14 -11.55
CA SER A 173 -0.33 0.76 -10.91
C SER A 173 0.34 1.86 -10.06
N ARG A 174 1.50 1.57 -9.45
CA ARG A 174 2.20 2.50 -8.54
C ARG A 174 2.98 3.60 -9.27
N TYR A 175 3.38 3.35 -10.53
CA TYR A 175 4.18 4.31 -11.31
C TYR A 175 3.38 5.03 -12.39
N GLU A 176 2.35 4.39 -12.93
CA GLU A 176 1.61 4.91 -14.09
C GLU A 176 0.28 5.55 -13.72
N PHE A 177 -0.15 5.44 -12.46
CA PHE A 177 -1.42 5.99 -11.98
C PHE A 177 -1.21 6.93 -10.80
N TYR A 178 -1.82 8.11 -10.89
CA TYR A 178 -2.06 8.95 -9.72
C TYR A 178 -3.06 8.24 -8.82
N HIS A 179 -2.78 8.19 -7.52
CA HIS A 179 -3.71 7.68 -6.52
C HIS A 179 -4.22 8.80 -5.61
N GLU A 180 -5.48 8.69 -5.21
CA GLU A 180 -6.17 9.66 -4.35
C GLU A 180 -7.14 8.93 -3.41
N VAL A 181 -7.50 9.56 -2.29
CA VAL A 181 -8.58 9.10 -1.40
C VAL A 181 -9.68 10.15 -1.42
N LEU A 182 -10.81 9.79 -2.04
CA LEU A 182 -11.88 10.71 -2.42
C LEU A 182 -12.57 11.35 -1.22
N GLY A 183 -12.76 12.67 -1.26
CA GLY A 183 -13.48 13.44 -0.25
C GLY A 183 -14.98 13.17 -0.18
N LYS A 184 -15.63 13.71 0.86
CA LYS A 184 -17.05 13.46 1.20
C LYS A 184 -18.02 13.69 0.03
N THR A 185 -17.75 14.67 -0.82
CA THR A 185 -18.59 15.03 -1.98
C THR A 185 -18.47 14.04 -3.14
N GLU A 186 -17.29 13.43 -3.32
CA GLU A 186 -16.96 12.57 -4.47
C GLU A 186 -16.91 11.08 -4.13
N SER A 187 -16.88 10.74 -2.83
CA SER A 187 -16.69 9.37 -2.35
C SER A 187 -17.86 8.48 -2.73
N ARG A 188 -17.71 7.79 -3.86
CA ARG A 188 -18.69 6.87 -4.44
C ARG A 188 -17.97 5.66 -5.00
N PHE A 189 -18.53 4.47 -4.78
CA PHE A 189 -18.06 3.24 -5.37
C PHE A 189 -19.19 2.58 -6.14
N MET A 190 -18.98 2.30 -7.44
CA MET A 190 -20.01 1.80 -8.35
C MET A 190 -21.32 2.61 -8.29
N GLY A 191 -21.20 3.95 -8.26
CA GLY A 191 -22.32 4.88 -8.17
C GLY A 191 -22.92 5.07 -6.76
N LYS A 192 -22.64 4.17 -5.81
CA LYS A 192 -23.17 4.25 -4.44
C LYS A 192 -22.29 5.15 -3.56
N PRO A 193 -22.88 6.09 -2.80
CA PRO A 193 -22.13 6.89 -1.84
C PRO A 193 -21.41 6.03 -0.79
N VAL A 194 -20.17 6.38 -0.48
CA VAL A 194 -19.38 5.82 0.63
C VAL A 194 -19.18 6.95 1.64
N PRO A 195 -19.93 6.97 2.76
CA PRO A 195 -19.80 8.04 3.75
C PRO A 195 -18.38 8.12 4.33
N ARG A 196 -17.78 9.31 4.27
CA ARG A 196 -16.48 9.57 4.90
C ARG A 196 -16.65 9.88 6.38
N SER A 197 -15.75 9.33 7.19
CA SER A 197 -15.54 9.69 8.59
C SER A 197 -14.04 9.69 8.87
N ARG A 198 -13.63 9.88 10.14
CA ARG A 198 -12.24 9.74 10.54
C ARG A 198 -11.70 8.37 10.11
N ARG A 199 -10.55 8.36 9.45
CA ARG A 199 -9.93 7.14 8.92
C ARG A 199 -8.48 7.08 9.31
N ILE A 200 -8.03 5.95 9.83
CA ILE A 200 -6.60 5.69 10.03
C ILE A 200 -6.15 4.68 8.98
N SER A 201 -4.99 4.92 8.36
CA SER A 201 -4.28 3.91 7.58
C SER A 201 -2.89 3.64 8.15
N ILE A 202 -2.55 2.36 8.23
CA ILE A 202 -1.20 1.88 8.57
C ILE A 202 -0.58 1.36 7.28
N VAL A 203 0.46 2.01 6.79
CA VAL A 203 1.03 1.83 5.46
C VAL A 203 2.45 1.30 5.56
N CYS A 204 2.71 0.18 4.89
CA CYS A 204 4.04 -0.36 4.67
C CYS A 204 4.44 -0.16 3.21
N ARG A 205 5.73 0.11 2.98
CA ARG A 205 6.30 0.27 1.65
C ARG A 205 7.62 -0.48 1.55
N ASP A 206 7.96 -0.92 0.36
CA ASP A 206 9.29 -1.43 0.06
C ASP A 206 10.30 -0.29 -0.18
N LEU A 207 11.59 -0.62 -0.10
CA LEU A 207 12.67 0.33 -0.36
C LEU A 207 12.74 0.69 -1.85
N PRO A 208 13.17 1.90 -2.22
CA PRO A 208 13.45 2.28 -3.60
C PRO A 208 14.29 1.25 -4.38
N ARG A 209 13.98 1.03 -5.68
CA ARG A 209 14.65 0.04 -6.55
C ARG A 209 16.17 0.17 -6.57
N ASN A 210 16.70 1.40 -6.58
CA ASN A 210 18.15 1.66 -6.56
C ASN A 210 18.83 1.18 -5.27
N ILE A 211 18.14 1.21 -4.14
CA ILE A 211 18.63 0.69 -2.85
C ILE A 211 18.54 -0.84 -2.83
N GLN A 212 17.50 -1.41 -3.45
CA GLN A 212 17.37 -2.86 -3.60
C GLN A 212 18.50 -3.43 -4.48
N GLN A 213 18.80 -2.80 -5.62
CA GLN A 213 19.82 -3.23 -6.61
C GLN A 213 21.26 -3.00 -6.15
N SER A 214 21.58 -1.86 -5.53
CA SER A 214 22.95 -1.57 -5.06
C SER A 214 23.47 -2.58 -4.04
N LYS A 215 22.59 -3.13 -3.19
CA LYS A 215 22.97 -4.19 -2.26
C LYS A 215 23.06 -5.56 -2.93
N LEU A 216 22.28 -5.85 -3.98
CA LEU A 216 22.46 -7.08 -4.77
C LEU A 216 23.86 -7.09 -5.39
N HIS A 217 24.27 -6.01 -6.07
CA HIS A 217 25.64 -5.87 -6.60
C HIS A 217 26.73 -5.95 -5.53
N THR A 218 26.50 -5.37 -4.34
CA THR A 218 27.47 -5.48 -3.22
C THR A 218 27.58 -6.92 -2.71
N THR A 219 26.47 -7.65 -2.62
CA THR A 219 26.45 -9.05 -2.14
C THR A 219 27.07 -9.99 -3.18
N SER A 220 26.81 -9.76 -4.47
CA SER A 220 27.47 -10.47 -5.58
C SER A 220 28.98 -10.21 -5.58
N ASN A 221 29.42 -8.95 -5.47
CA ASN A 221 30.84 -8.61 -5.42
C ASN A 221 31.56 -9.18 -4.19
N ILE A 222 30.90 -9.28 -3.03
CA ILE A 222 31.48 -9.90 -1.82
C ILE A 222 31.54 -11.42 -1.99
N THR A 223 30.53 -12.05 -2.59
CA THR A 223 30.49 -13.50 -2.83
C THR A 223 31.53 -13.92 -3.87
N GLU A 224 31.67 -13.16 -4.96
CA GLU A 224 32.72 -13.32 -5.98
C GLU A 224 34.11 -13.08 -5.39
N LYS A 225 34.31 -12.03 -4.58
CA LYS A 225 35.59 -11.83 -3.87
C LYS A 225 35.90 -12.95 -2.88
N ARG A 226 34.91 -13.49 -2.17
CA ARG A 226 35.09 -14.64 -1.26
C ARG A 226 35.45 -15.92 -2.02
N GLN A 227 34.84 -16.17 -3.17
CA GLN A 227 35.19 -17.30 -4.03
C GLN A 227 36.59 -17.18 -4.61
N LEU A 228 36.99 -15.97 -5.05
CA LEU A 228 38.35 -15.70 -5.52
C LEU A 228 39.41 -15.87 -4.43
N LEU A 229 39.12 -15.43 -3.18
CA LEU A 229 40.01 -15.61 -2.03
C LEU A 229 40.10 -17.08 -1.57
N GLN A 230 39.01 -17.83 -1.65
CA GLN A 230 39.02 -19.27 -1.33
C GLN A 230 39.74 -20.11 -2.40
N GLN A 231 39.76 -19.66 -3.65
CA GLN A 231 40.54 -20.30 -4.72
C GLN A 231 42.04 -20.00 -4.61
N SER A 232 42.44 -18.80 -4.16
CA SER A 232 43.87 -18.47 -3.97
C SER A 232 44.52 -19.16 -2.78
N ASP A 233 43.75 -19.49 -1.73
CA ASP A 233 44.29 -20.13 -0.51
C ASP A 233 44.51 -21.64 -0.67
N THR A 234 44.14 -22.24 -1.81
CA THR A 234 44.29 -23.68 -2.06
C THR A 234 45.50 -24.01 -2.95
N GLU A 235 46.19 -23.02 -3.51
CA GLU A 235 47.36 -23.22 -4.41
C GLU A 235 48.74 -22.95 -3.77
N GLN A 236 48.83 -22.78 -2.44
CA GLN A 236 50.13 -22.60 -1.74
C GLN A 236 50.47 -23.66 -0.69
N ILE A 237 49.81 -24.82 -0.72
CA ILE A 237 50.26 -25.99 0.05
C ILE A 237 50.35 -27.19 -0.90
N ILE A 238 51.47 -27.26 -1.64
CA ILE A 238 52.31 -28.43 -1.97
C ILE A 238 53.61 -27.89 -2.57
#